data_AF-V6Z246-F1
#
_entry.id   AF-V6Z246-F1
#
_cell.length_a   1.000
_cell.length_b   1.000
_cell.length_c   1.000
_cell.angle_alpha   90.00
_cell.angle_beta   90.00
_cell.angle_gamma   90.00
#
_symmetry.space_group_name_H-M   'P 1'
#
loop_
_entity.id
_entity.type
_entity.pdbx_description
1 polymer ?
#
loop_
_entity_poly.entity_id
_entity_poly.type
_entity_poly.pdbx_seq_one_letter_code
_entity_poly.pdbx_strand_id
1 'polypeptide(L)'
;MAYSLDFRKKVLAYCEKTGSITEASVIFDISRNTIYQWLKLKEKTGELHHQVKGTKPRKVDRDKLKNYLETHPDAYLTEIASEFDCHPTAIHYALKAMGYTRKKRA
;
A
#
# COMPACT_ATOMS: atom_id res chain seq x y z
N MET A 1 7.58 -0.84 12.05
CA MET A 1 8.35 -2.06 11.71
C MET A 1 7.38 -3.24 11.72
N ALA A 2 7.47 -4.14 10.74
CA ALA A 2 6.59 -5.31 10.68
C ALA A 2 7.39 -6.55 11.07
N TYR A 3 6.86 -7.37 11.99
CA TYR A 3 7.45 -8.66 12.30
C TYR A 3 7.33 -9.61 11.10
N SER A 4 8.36 -10.45 10.90
CA SER A 4 8.38 -11.47 9.86
C SER A 4 7.23 -12.47 10.05
N LEU A 5 6.80 -13.06 8.95
CA LEU A 5 5.63 -13.95 8.94
C LEU A 5 5.87 -15.21 9.78
N ASP A 6 7.08 -15.76 9.69
CA ASP A 6 7.48 -16.95 10.45
C ASP A 6 7.47 -16.68 11.94
N PHE A 7 7.90 -15.48 12.35
CA PHE A 7 7.84 -15.08 13.75
C PHE A 7 6.39 -15.01 14.25
N ARG A 8 5.47 -14.41 13.49
CA ARG A 8 4.05 -14.37 13.86
C ARG A 8 3.45 -15.77 14.00
N LYS A 9 3.75 -16.66 13.05
CA LYS A 9 3.29 -18.06 13.08
C LYS A 9 3.82 -18.77 14.32
N LYS A 10 5.11 -18.60 14.65
CA LYS A 10 5.74 -19.24 15.81
C LYS A 10 5.11 -18.78 17.14
N VAL A 11 4.91 -17.47 17.30
CA VAL A 11 4.26 -16.91 18.49
C VAL A 11 2.83 -17.44 18.64
N LEU A 12 2.04 -17.42 17.56
CA LEU A 12 0.65 -17.89 17.62
C LEU A 12 0.55 -19.38 17.88
N ALA A 13 1.41 -20.20 17.27
CA ALA A 13 1.47 -21.63 17.58
C ALA A 13 1.86 -21.90 19.03
N TYR A 14 2.70 -21.05 19.63
CA TYR A 14 3.01 -21.13 21.05
C TYR A 14 1.81 -20.75 21.93
N CYS A 15 1.09 -19.69 21.58
CA CYS A 15 -0.16 -19.31 22.25
C CYS A 15 -1.23 -20.41 22.18
N GLU A 16 -1.36 -21.10 21.04
CA GLU A 16 -2.30 -22.20 20.86
C GLU A 16 -1.94 -23.42 21.73
N LYS A 17 -0.65 -23.66 21.98
CA LYS A 17 -0.18 -24.76 22.84
C LYS A 17 -0.31 -24.48 24.33
N THR A 18 -0.03 -23.25 24.75
CA THR A 18 0.01 -22.86 26.19
C THR A 18 -1.30 -22.25 26.68
N GLY A 19 -2.13 -21.70 25.79
CA GLY A 19 -3.31 -20.93 26.13
C GLY A 19 -3.02 -19.56 26.77
N SER A 20 -1.75 -19.15 26.88
CA SER A 20 -1.34 -17.94 27.61
C SER A 20 -0.65 -16.90 26.71
N ILE A 21 -1.37 -15.81 26.42
CA ILE A 21 -0.82 -14.66 25.70
C ILE A 21 0.19 -13.89 26.57
N THR A 22 -0.02 -13.88 27.88
CA THR A 22 0.88 -13.27 28.88
C THR A 22 2.24 -13.93 28.88
N GLU A 23 2.28 -15.26 28.84
CA GLU A 23 3.54 -16.02 28.82
C GLU A 23 4.26 -15.83 27.48
N ALA A 24 3.53 -15.89 26.36
CA ALA A 24 4.09 -15.62 25.05
C ALA A 24 4.69 -14.20 24.93
N SER A 25 4.04 -13.20 25.55
CA SER A 25 4.54 -11.83 25.59
C SER A 25 5.89 -11.71 26.28
N VAL A 26 6.09 -12.44 27.39
CA VAL A 26 7.36 -12.46 28.14
C VAL A 26 8.45 -13.22 27.40
N ILE A 27 8.13 -14.40 26.85
CA ILE A 27 9.12 -15.27 26.19
C ILE A 27 9.63 -14.67 24.87
N PHE A 28 8.72 -14.08 24.08
CA PHE A 28 9.07 -13.53 22.77
C PHE A 28 9.39 -12.03 22.82
N ASP A 29 9.38 -11.42 24.01
CA ASP A 29 9.62 -10.00 24.25
C ASP A 29 8.81 -9.09 23.31
N ILE A 30 7.50 -9.35 23.25
CA ILE A 30 6.56 -8.58 22.43
C ILE A 30 5.35 -8.17 23.25
N SER A 31 4.74 -7.05 22.88
CA SER A 31 3.56 -6.58 23.59
C SER A 31 2.36 -7.53 23.40
N ARG A 32 1.59 -7.75 24.47
CA ARG A 32 0.32 -8.49 24.40
C ARG A 32 -0.63 -7.94 23.33
N ASN A 33 -0.66 -6.61 23.16
CA ASN A 33 -1.47 -5.94 22.15
C ASN A 33 -1.12 -6.40 20.72
N THR A 34 0.17 -6.62 20.43
CA THR A 34 0.63 -7.12 19.12
C THR A 34 0.09 -8.53 18.86
N ILE A 35 0.09 -9.40 19.87
CA ILE A 35 -0.45 -10.76 19.75
C ILE A 35 -1.97 -10.71 19.51
N TYR A 36 -2.70 -9.87 20.25
CA TYR A 36 -4.13 -9.66 20.02
C TYR A 36 -4.44 -9.16 18.61
N GLN A 37 -3.62 -8.25 18.07
CA GLN A 37 -3.79 -7.76 16.70
C GLN A 37 -3.58 -8.87 15.67
N TRP A 38 -2.64 -9.79 15.89
CA TRP A 38 -2.43 -10.93 14.98
C TRP A 38 -3.57 -11.96 15.06
N LEU A 39 -4.11 -12.22 16.25
CA LEU A 39 -5.29 -13.06 16.41
C LEU A 39 -6.49 -12.46 15.67
N LYS A 40 -6.77 -11.18 15.89
CA LYS A 40 -7.84 -10.45 15.20
C LYS A 40 -7.65 -10.40 13.69
N LEU A 41 -6.40 -10.33 13.22
CA LEU A 41 -6.08 -10.39 11.80
C LEU A 41 -6.36 -11.79 11.23
N LYS A 42 -5.90 -12.85 11.91
CA LYS A 42 -6.15 -14.25 11.53
C LYS A 42 -7.65 -14.54 11.45
N GLU A 43 -8.45 -14.06 12.41
CA GLU A 43 -9.91 -14.21 12.40
C GLU A 43 -10.58 -13.49 11.23
N LYS A 44 -10.11 -12.28 10.88
CA LYS A 44 -10.71 -11.47 9.83
C LYS A 44 -10.34 -11.90 8.42
N THR A 45 -9.08 -12.24 8.19
CA THR A 45 -8.53 -12.47 6.85
C THR A 45 -8.05 -13.89 6.62
N GLY A 46 -7.97 -14.74 7.64
CA GLY A 46 -7.33 -16.07 7.57
C GLY A 46 -5.80 -16.01 7.49
N GLU A 47 -5.26 -14.87 7.09
CA GLU A 47 -3.84 -14.64 6.86
C GLU A 47 -3.17 -13.78 7.94
N LEU A 48 -1.84 -13.94 8.07
CA LEU A 48 -0.99 -13.19 9.01
C LEU A 48 -0.07 -12.18 8.33
N HIS A 49 -0.20 -12.00 7.01
CA HIS A 49 0.63 -11.09 6.24
C HIS A 49 0.50 -9.65 6.76
N HIS A 50 1.61 -8.90 6.69
CA HIS A 50 1.54 -7.46 6.98
C HIS A 50 0.65 -6.78 5.93
N GLN A 51 -0.44 -6.18 6.37
CA GLN A 51 -1.29 -5.36 5.51
C GLN A 51 -0.60 -4.04 5.23
N VAL A 52 -0.06 -3.89 4.03
CA VAL A 52 0.41 -2.60 3.53
C VAL A 52 -0.81 -1.78 3.19
N LYS A 53 -1.10 -0.75 4.00
CA LYS A 53 -2.13 0.23 3.63
C LYS A 53 -1.61 1.00 2.43
N GLY A 54 -2.30 0.87 1.30
CA GLY A 54 -2.01 1.68 0.12
C GLY A 54 -2.02 3.17 0.47
N THR A 55 -1.13 3.93 -0.17
CA THR A 55 -1.17 5.39 -0.07
C THR A 55 -2.44 5.89 -0.74
N LYS A 56 -3.17 6.80 -0.08
CA LYS A 56 -4.30 7.49 -0.72
C LYS A 56 -3.81 8.18 -2.00
N PRO A 57 -4.52 8.06 -3.14
CA PRO A 57 -4.15 8.80 -4.34
C PRO A 57 -4.15 10.30 -4.04
N ARG A 58 -3.06 10.98 -4.41
CA ARG A 58 -2.94 12.44 -4.29
C ARG A 58 -3.52 13.09 -5.55
N LYS A 59 -4.21 14.23 -5.38
CA LYS A 59 -4.73 15.26 -6.33
C LYS A 59 -5.14 14.84 -7.75
N VAL A 60 -4.39 14.00 -8.45
CA VAL A 60 -4.64 13.55 -9.82
C VAL A 60 -5.40 12.22 -9.80
N ASP A 61 -6.61 12.25 -10.34
CA ASP A 61 -7.41 11.07 -10.60
C ASP A 61 -6.85 10.33 -11.83
N ARG A 62 -6.42 9.08 -11.63
CA ARG A 62 -5.74 8.28 -12.66
C ARG A 62 -6.68 7.89 -13.79
N ASP A 63 -7.94 7.64 -13.49
CA ASP A 63 -8.91 7.19 -14.49
C ASP A 63 -9.29 8.37 -15.40
N LYS A 64 -9.47 9.55 -14.82
CA LYS A 64 -9.66 10.79 -15.59
C LYS A 64 -8.44 11.13 -16.45
N LEU A 65 -7.22 10.98 -15.90
CA LEU A 65 -6.00 11.23 -16.65
C LEU A 65 -5.87 10.28 -17.84
N LYS A 66 -6.25 9.01 -17.67
CA LYS A 66 -6.24 8.04 -18.77
C LYS A 66 -7.19 8.45 -19.90
N ASN A 67 -8.43 8.81 -19.55
CA ASN A 67 -9.42 9.24 -20.55
C ASN A 67 -8.96 10.50 -21.30
N TYR A 68 -8.35 11.46 -20.60
CA TYR A 68 -7.82 12.68 -21.22
C TYR A 68 -6.69 12.40 -22.23
N LEU A 69 -5.84 11.41 -21.96
CA LEU A 69 -4.77 11.01 -22.89
C LEU A 69 -5.31 10.31 -24.14
N GLU A 70 -6.44 9.59 -24.02
CA GLU A 70 -7.11 8.97 -25.17
C GLU A 70 -7.76 10.01 -26.08
N THR A 71 -8.30 11.09 -25.53
CA THR A 71 -8.89 12.20 -26.31
C THR A 71 -7.83 13.17 -26.85
N HIS A 72 -6.71 13.36 -26.14
CA HIS A 72 -5.65 14.29 -26.50
C HIS A 72 -4.25 13.64 -26.45
N PRO A 73 -3.89 12.83 -27.47
CA PRO A 73 -2.63 12.07 -27.47
C PRO A 73 -1.37 12.96 -27.55
N ASP A 74 -1.50 14.18 -28.07
CA ASP A 74 -0.40 15.13 -28.25
C ASP A 74 -0.33 16.25 -27.20
N ALA A 75 -1.21 16.24 -26.20
CA ALA A 75 -1.27 17.25 -25.16
C ALA A 75 0.06 17.44 -24.42
N TYR A 76 0.38 18.68 -24.10
CA TYR A 76 1.55 19.03 -23.30
C TYR A 76 1.26 18.84 -21.81
N LEU A 77 2.31 18.58 -21.02
CA LEU A 77 2.20 18.43 -19.56
C LEU A 77 1.57 19.65 -18.89
N THR A 78 1.77 20.84 -19.44
CA THR A 78 1.20 22.11 -18.95
C THR A 78 -0.30 22.24 -19.20
N GLU A 79 -0.79 21.70 -20.32
CA GLU A 79 -2.22 21.70 -20.67
C GLU A 79 -2.97 20.72 -19.76
N ILE A 80 -2.43 19.50 -19.62
CA ILE A 80 -2.96 18.50 -18.70
C ILE A 80 -2.92 19.03 -17.26
N ALA A 81 -1.83 19.69 -16.86
CA ALA A 81 -1.73 20.27 -15.52
C ALA A 81 -2.80 21.33 -15.23
N SER A 82 -3.14 22.15 -16.22
CA SER A 82 -4.18 23.19 -16.10
C SER A 82 -5.57 22.58 -15.95
N GLU A 83 -5.87 21.53 -16.72
CA GLU A 83 -7.15 20.79 -16.62
C GLU A 83 -7.33 20.11 -15.26
N PHE A 84 -6.24 19.58 -14.69
CA PHE A 84 -6.26 18.86 -13.41
C PHE A 84 -5.98 19.75 -12.19
N ASP A 85 -5.91 21.07 -12.36
CA ASP A 85 -5.57 22.06 -11.32
C ASP A 85 -4.36 21.62 -10.45
N CYS A 86 -3.28 21.23 -11.13
CA CYS A 86 -2.09 20.72 -10.48
C CYS A 86 -0.80 21.19 -11.15
N HIS A 87 0.34 20.99 -10.49
CA HIS A 87 1.63 21.35 -11.07
C HIS A 87 2.03 20.34 -12.17
N PRO A 88 2.65 20.75 -13.29
CA PRO A 88 3.10 19.83 -14.36
C PRO A 88 3.95 18.65 -13.88
N THR A 89 4.72 18.85 -12.81
CA THR A 89 5.50 17.79 -12.16
C THR A 89 4.62 16.66 -11.58
N ALA A 90 3.44 16.98 -11.07
CA ALA A 90 2.50 15.99 -10.55
C ALA A 90 1.97 15.08 -11.68
N ILE A 91 1.63 15.66 -12.83
CA ILE A 91 1.27 14.92 -14.04
C ILE A 91 2.45 14.06 -14.52
N HIS A 92 3.67 14.60 -14.55
CA HIS A 92 4.86 13.83 -14.93
C HIS A 92 5.05 12.57 -14.07
N TYR A 93 4.96 12.68 -12.74
CA TYR A 93 5.06 11.51 -11.86
C TYR A 93 3.86 10.56 -12.00
N ALA A 94 2.66 11.08 -12.23
CA ALA A 94 1.47 10.26 -12.48
C ALA A 94 1.63 9.42 -13.75
N LEU A 95 2.03 10.04 -14.87
CA LEU A 95 2.29 9.36 -16.14
C LEU A 95 3.40 8.31 -16.01
N LYS A 96 4.50 8.65 -15.32
CA LYS A 96 5.60 7.72 -15.05
C LYS A 96 5.14 6.51 -14.23
N ALA A 97 4.32 6.72 -13.20
CA ALA A 97 3.76 5.64 -12.38
C ALA A 97 2.77 4.76 -13.15
N MET A 98 2.10 5.32 -14.17
CA MET A 98 1.20 4.59 -15.07
C MET A 98 1.92 3.91 -16.24
N GLY A 99 3.24 4.11 -16.39
CA GLY A 99 4.03 3.52 -17.48
C GLY A 99 3.92 4.23 -18.82
N TYR A 100 3.32 5.42 -18.88
CA TYR A 100 3.22 6.19 -20.11
C TYR A 100 4.57 6.85 -20.41
N THR A 101 5.10 6.58 -21.61
CA THR A 101 6.31 7.22 -22.13
C THR A 101 6.02 7.75 -23.53
N ARG A 102 6.29 9.04 -23.78
CA ARG A 102 6.15 9.64 -25.11
C ARG A 102 7.51 9.65 -25.79
N LYS A 103 7.66 8.86 -26.85
CA LYS A 103 8.81 8.97 -27.75
C LYS A 103 8.55 10.11 -28.73
N LYS A 104 9.31 11.20 -28.63
CA LYS A 104 9.29 12.24 -29.67
C LYS A 104 9.82 11.63 -30.97
N ARG A 105 9.00 11.60 -32.02
CA ARG A 105 9.50 11.41 -33.38
C ARG A 105 10.01 12.76 -33.84
N ALA A 106 11.31 12.80 -34.20
CA ALA A 106 11.93 13.94 -34.87
C ALA A 106 11.46 13.99 -36.33
#